data_AF-A0A9W9VBU1-F1
#
_entry.id   AF-A0A9W9VBU1-F1
#
_cell.length_a   1.000
_cell.length_b   1.000
_cell.length_c   1.000
_cell.angle_alpha   90.00
_cell.angle_beta   90.00
_cell.angle_gamma   90.00
#
_symmetry.space_group_name_H-M   'P 1'
#
loop_
_entity.id
_entity.type
_entity.pdbx_description
1 polymer ?
#
loop_
_entity_poly.entity_id
_entity_poly.type
_entity_poly.pdbx_seq_one_letter_code
_entity_poly.pdbx_strand_id
1 'polypeptide(L)'
;MNTTPQQILNIDDALVSEANPARLSGPLDYERCARLHNYLVAYGWMARHRQETPNLDELASQAFVFPNEDIQAVRERLHPSVNSFLDSVFSPEPSFFYWVNDITMELVDEIFQDEDNDLNDLERFVVIYGTVFELGSHCVGVVYDQQLHRAALPMTLENLDSVQPIDA
;
A
#
# COMPACT_ATOMS: atom_id res chain seq x y z
N MET A 1 -19.33 -1.74 -4.38
CA MET A 1 -20.13 -2.06 -3.19
C MET A 1 -20.69 -0.76 -2.62
N ASN A 2 -21.95 -0.72 -2.18
CA ASN A 2 -22.54 0.46 -1.54
C ASN A 2 -22.08 0.55 -0.08
N THR A 3 -20.83 0.96 0.12
CA THR A 3 -20.26 1.17 1.45
C THR A 3 -20.81 2.47 2.04
N THR A 4 -21.19 2.48 3.32
CA THR A 4 -21.65 3.70 4.02
C THR A 4 -20.51 4.37 4.79
N PRO A 5 -20.59 5.67 5.09
CA PRO A 5 -19.59 6.35 5.91
C PRO A 5 -19.33 5.65 7.24
N GLN A 6 -20.38 5.16 7.91
CA GLN A 6 -20.27 4.43 9.18
C GLN A 6 -19.52 3.11 9.02
N GLN A 7 -19.66 2.42 7.89
CA GLN A 7 -18.94 1.17 7.63
C GLN A 7 -17.45 1.41 7.40
N ILE A 8 -17.07 2.54 6.79
CA ILE A 8 -15.66 2.91 6.58
C ILE A 8 -15.00 3.33 7.89
N LEU A 9 -15.73 4.06 8.72
CA LEU A 9 -15.21 4.57 9.99
C LEU A 9 -15.16 3.49 11.10
N ASN A 10 -15.91 2.40 10.96
CA ASN A 10 -15.87 1.28 11.90
C ASN A 10 -14.88 0.21 11.41
N ILE A 11 -13.70 0.17 12.03
CA ILE A 11 -12.61 -0.77 11.69
C ILE A 11 -12.20 -1.68 12.84
N ASP A 12 -12.93 -1.72 13.95
CA ASP A 12 -12.52 -2.43 15.17
C ASP A 12 -12.22 -3.92 14.93
N ASP A 13 -12.98 -4.58 14.05
CA ASP A 13 -12.79 -5.98 13.66
C ASP A 13 -11.70 -6.19 12.58
N ALA A 14 -11.18 -5.12 11.98
CA ALA A 14 -10.01 -5.17 11.09
C ALA A 14 -8.69 -4.90 11.83
N LEU A 15 -8.73 -4.22 12.98
CA LEU A 15 -7.53 -3.87 13.74
C LEU A 15 -6.86 -5.11 14.32
N VAL A 16 -5.53 -5.16 14.21
CA VAL A 16 -4.71 -6.19 14.82
C VAL A 16 -4.69 -5.98 16.33
N SER A 17 -5.09 -7.00 17.08
CA SER A 17 -5.09 -7.01 18.54
C SER A 17 -4.85 -8.43 19.06
N GLU A 18 -4.74 -8.62 20.37
CA GLU A 18 -4.64 -9.95 20.96
C GLU A 18 -5.86 -10.83 20.64
N ALA A 19 -7.06 -10.24 20.59
CA ALA A 19 -8.30 -10.93 20.23
C ALA A 19 -8.49 -11.11 18.71
N ASN A 20 -7.74 -10.34 17.90
CA ASN A 20 -7.79 -10.36 16.45
C ASN A 20 -6.36 -10.32 15.87
N PRO A 21 -5.58 -11.40 16.01
CA PRO A 21 -4.16 -11.38 15.67
C PRO A 21 -3.93 -11.21 14.16
N ALA A 22 -2.73 -10.75 13.80
CA ALA A 22 -2.30 -10.67 12.41
C ALA A 22 -2.24 -12.07 11.79
N ARG A 23 -2.56 -12.15 10.49
CA ARG A 23 -2.41 -13.38 9.72
C ARG A 23 -0.92 -13.59 9.44
N LEU A 24 -0.36 -14.70 9.94
CA LEU A 24 1.07 -15.01 9.80
C LEU A 24 1.41 -15.82 8.55
N SER A 25 0.40 -16.32 7.82
CA SER A 25 0.58 -17.21 6.68
C SER A 25 -0.36 -16.83 5.54
N GLY A 26 0.13 -17.01 4.31
CA GLY A 26 -0.61 -16.70 3.09
C GLY A 26 -0.34 -15.29 2.59
N PRO A 27 -1.07 -14.86 1.55
CA PRO A 27 -0.82 -13.60 0.89
C PRO A 27 -1.29 -12.40 1.72
N LEU A 28 -1.07 -11.19 1.20
CA LEU A 28 -1.55 -9.94 1.78
C LEU A 28 -2.99 -10.09 2.30
N ASP A 29 -3.22 -9.76 3.57
CA ASP A 29 -4.56 -9.66 4.17
C ASP A 29 -5.23 -8.37 3.66
N TYR A 30 -5.55 -8.37 2.37
CA TYR A 30 -6.00 -7.18 1.65
C TYR A 30 -7.30 -6.62 2.24
N GLU A 31 -8.15 -7.46 2.82
CA GLU A 31 -9.41 -7.03 3.44
C GLU A 31 -9.14 -6.13 4.64
N ARG A 32 -8.24 -6.53 5.55
CA ARG A 32 -7.86 -5.71 6.71
C ARG A 32 -7.04 -4.50 6.29
N CYS A 33 -6.08 -4.68 5.40
CA CYS A 33 -5.23 -3.59 4.90
C CYS A 33 -6.06 -2.51 4.19
N ALA A 34 -6.99 -2.89 3.32
CA ALA A 34 -7.85 -1.95 2.60
C ALA A 34 -8.79 -1.20 3.54
N ARG A 35 -9.35 -1.87 4.56
CA ARG A 35 -10.18 -1.21 5.57
C ARG A 35 -9.42 -0.18 6.38
N LEU A 36 -8.22 -0.51 6.84
CA LEU A 36 -7.36 0.44 7.54
C LEU A 36 -6.98 1.62 6.63
N HIS A 37 -6.59 1.33 5.38
CA HIS A 37 -6.28 2.37 4.40
C HIS A 37 -7.46 3.33 4.19
N ASN A 38 -8.65 2.80 3.87
CA ASN A 38 -9.84 3.60 3.60
C ASN A 38 -10.30 4.41 4.81
N TYR A 39 -10.14 3.86 6.03
CA TYR A 39 -10.35 4.61 7.26
C TYR A 39 -9.42 5.82 7.35
N LEU A 40 -8.13 5.64 7.09
CA LEU A 40 -7.15 6.72 7.13
C LEU A 40 -7.41 7.78 6.04
N VAL A 41 -7.76 7.36 4.81
CA VAL A 41 -8.15 8.27 3.73
C VAL A 41 -9.38 9.09 4.13
N ALA A 42 -10.44 8.42 4.60
CA ALA A 42 -11.67 9.07 5.03
C ALA A 42 -11.42 10.05 6.19
N TYR A 43 -10.62 9.64 7.18
CA TYR A 43 -10.25 10.48 8.31
C TYR A 43 -9.45 11.71 7.89
N GLY A 44 -8.47 11.54 7.00
CA GLY A 44 -7.67 12.65 6.44
C GLY A 44 -8.54 13.65 5.67
N TRP A 45 -9.44 13.14 4.83
CA TRP A 45 -10.41 13.95 4.11
C TRP A 45 -11.30 14.74 5.08
N MET A 46 -11.89 14.09 6.08
CA MET A 46 -12.73 14.73 7.09
C MET A 46 -12.00 15.87 7.81
N ALA A 47 -10.75 15.62 8.25
CA ALA A 47 -9.95 16.62 8.94
C ALA A 47 -9.63 17.83 8.06
N ARG A 48 -9.29 17.60 6.79
CA ARG A 48 -8.94 18.64 5.82
C ARG A 48 -10.13 19.51 5.43
N HIS A 49 -11.28 18.89 5.18
CA HIS A 49 -12.51 19.56 4.78
C HIS A 49 -13.36 20.03 5.96
N ARG A 50 -12.93 19.74 7.20
CA ARG A 50 -13.61 20.07 8.47
C ARG A 50 -15.05 19.55 8.51
N GLN A 51 -15.22 18.29 8.12
CA GLN A 51 -16.52 17.61 8.09
C GLN A 51 -16.54 16.42 9.05
N GLU A 52 -17.74 16.09 9.56
CA GLU A 52 -17.94 14.96 10.48
C GLU A 52 -18.11 13.62 9.75
N THR A 53 -18.45 13.65 8.46
CA THR A 53 -18.66 12.46 7.64
C THR A 53 -17.94 12.59 6.30
N PRO A 54 -17.25 11.53 5.81
CA PRO A 54 -16.59 11.57 4.51
C PRO A 54 -17.61 11.61 3.36
N ASN A 55 -17.25 12.31 2.28
CA ASN A 55 -17.97 12.25 1.02
C ASN A 55 -17.49 11.04 0.19
N LEU A 56 -18.23 9.93 0.25
CA LEU A 56 -17.81 8.68 -0.40
C LEU A 56 -17.87 8.74 -1.93
N ASP A 57 -18.78 9.53 -2.50
CA ASP A 57 -18.86 9.69 -3.96
C ASP A 57 -17.61 10.41 -4.49
N GLU A 58 -17.13 11.40 -3.74
CA GLU A 58 -15.91 12.11 -4.05
C GLU A 58 -14.68 11.21 -3.90
N LEU A 59 -14.54 10.49 -2.79
CA LEU A 59 -13.44 9.54 -2.58
C LEU A 59 -13.40 8.44 -3.65
N ALA A 60 -14.57 7.88 -4.02
CA ALA A 60 -14.67 6.85 -5.04
C ALA A 60 -14.42 7.37 -6.47
N SER A 61 -14.55 8.68 -6.70
CA SER A 61 -14.30 9.30 -8.00
C SER A 61 -12.82 9.59 -8.28
N GLN A 62 -11.96 9.55 -7.26
CA GLN A 62 -10.53 9.80 -7.42
C GLN A 62 -9.84 8.59 -8.07
N ALA A 63 -9.15 8.84 -9.17
CA ALA A 63 -8.35 7.82 -9.85
C ALA A 63 -6.94 7.73 -9.26
N PHE A 64 -6.38 6.52 -9.20
CA PHE A 64 -4.96 6.33 -8.97
C PHE A 64 -4.15 6.89 -10.14
N VAL A 65 -3.04 7.57 -9.83
CA VAL A 65 -2.08 8.05 -10.81
C VAL A 65 -0.75 7.37 -10.55
N PHE A 66 -0.41 6.38 -11.38
CA PHE A 66 0.89 5.72 -11.30
C PHE A 66 1.91 6.47 -12.16
N PRO A 67 3.13 6.75 -11.65
CA PRO A 67 4.16 7.40 -12.44
C PRO A 67 4.58 6.50 -13.61
N ASN A 68 4.57 7.05 -14.84
CA ASN A 68 5.31 6.53 -16.00
C ASN A 68 5.00 5.12 -16.52
N GLU A 69 3.96 4.44 -16.05
CA GLU A 69 3.62 3.08 -16.53
C GLU A 69 2.15 2.90 -16.91
N ASP A 70 1.91 1.97 -17.84
CA ASP A 70 0.56 1.47 -18.14
C ASP A 70 0.05 0.69 -16.92
N ILE A 71 -1.00 1.22 -16.27
CA ILE A 71 -1.66 0.63 -15.11
C ILE A 71 -1.97 -0.85 -15.33
N GLN A 72 -2.40 -1.22 -16.54
CA GLN A 72 -2.76 -2.60 -16.84
C GLN A 72 -1.52 -3.51 -16.85
N ALA A 73 -0.42 -3.04 -17.45
CA ALA A 73 0.85 -3.77 -17.47
C ALA A 73 1.45 -3.90 -16.05
N VAL A 74 1.31 -2.89 -15.20
CA VAL A 74 1.67 -3.00 -13.78
C VAL A 74 0.81 -4.08 -13.09
N ARG A 75 -0.51 -4.02 -13.26
CA ARG A 75 -1.44 -4.96 -12.61
C ARG A 75 -1.21 -6.41 -12.99
N GLU A 76 -0.84 -6.70 -14.23
CA GLU A 76 -0.52 -8.05 -14.71
C GLU A 76 0.68 -8.68 -14.00
N ARG A 77 1.53 -7.82 -13.44
CA ARG A 77 2.79 -8.14 -12.77
C ARG A 77 2.67 -8.15 -11.23
N LEU A 78 1.47 -7.86 -10.71
CA LEU A 78 1.17 -7.89 -9.28
C LEU A 78 0.52 -9.21 -8.86
N HIS A 79 0.88 -9.66 -7.66
CA HIS A 79 0.21 -10.78 -6.99
C HIS A 79 -1.29 -10.47 -6.84
N PRO A 80 -2.19 -11.47 -7.03
CA PRO A 80 -3.65 -11.24 -7.00
C PRO A 80 -4.19 -10.55 -5.75
N SER A 81 -3.58 -10.78 -4.58
CA SER A 81 -3.96 -10.10 -3.33
C SER A 81 -3.64 -8.61 -3.33
N VAL A 82 -2.58 -8.19 -4.02
CA VAL A 82 -2.22 -6.77 -4.17
C VAL A 82 -3.20 -6.09 -5.14
N ASN A 83 -3.55 -6.76 -6.24
CA ASN A 83 -4.64 -6.30 -7.11
C ASN A 83 -5.97 -6.16 -6.35
N SER A 84 -6.30 -7.14 -5.51
CA SER A 84 -7.51 -7.10 -4.66
C SER A 84 -7.48 -5.95 -3.65
N PHE A 85 -6.31 -5.62 -3.11
CA PHE A 85 -6.11 -4.42 -2.29
C PHE A 85 -6.39 -3.15 -3.09
N LEU A 86 -5.80 -3.00 -4.29
CA LEU A 86 -6.01 -1.84 -5.16
C LEU A 86 -7.48 -1.66 -5.58
N ASP A 87 -8.19 -2.74 -5.83
CA ASP A 87 -9.62 -2.71 -6.17
C ASP A 87 -10.51 -2.31 -4.98
N SER A 88 -9.97 -2.37 -3.77
CA SER A 88 -10.72 -2.16 -2.52
C SER A 88 -10.42 -0.82 -1.86
N VAL A 89 -9.42 -0.07 -2.33
CA VAL A 89 -8.97 1.18 -1.69
C VAL A 89 -9.36 2.44 -2.45
N PHE A 90 -9.49 3.54 -1.72
CA PHE A 90 -9.60 4.88 -2.31
C PHE A 90 -8.22 5.47 -2.54
N SER A 91 -8.10 6.36 -3.53
CA SER A 91 -6.90 7.18 -3.62
C SER A 91 -6.86 8.19 -2.46
N PRO A 92 -5.74 8.34 -1.75
CA PRO A 92 -5.58 9.45 -0.82
C PRO A 92 -5.53 10.79 -1.58
N GLU A 93 -5.97 11.87 -0.93
CA GLU A 93 -5.54 13.21 -1.33
C GLU A 93 -4.04 13.37 -1.03
N PRO A 94 -3.28 14.18 -1.80
CA PRO A 94 -1.83 14.29 -1.68
C PRO A 94 -1.34 14.46 -0.24
N SER A 95 -0.34 13.66 0.12
CA SER A 95 0.19 13.42 1.48
C SER A 95 -0.74 12.58 2.37
N PHE A 96 -0.80 11.27 2.10
CA PHE A 96 -1.56 10.29 2.89
C PHE A 96 -1.22 10.36 4.39
N PHE A 97 0.07 10.41 4.76
CA PHE A 97 0.48 10.53 6.16
C PHE A 97 1.93 10.99 6.32
N TYR A 98 2.20 12.19 6.85
CA TYR A 98 3.53 12.78 7.15
C TYR A 98 4.63 12.53 6.11
N TRP A 99 5.23 11.32 6.08
CA TRP A 99 6.30 10.91 5.20
C TRP A 99 5.83 10.00 4.06
N VAL A 100 4.61 9.48 4.13
CA VAL A 100 3.97 8.62 3.13
C VAL A 100 3.12 9.49 2.22
N ASN A 101 3.43 9.46 0.92
CA ASN A 101 2.78 10.28 -0.09
C ASN A 101 1.49 9.63 -0.58
N ASP A 102 1.54 8.90 -1.67
CA ASP A 102 0.38 8.30 -2.33
C ASP A 102 0.67 6.83 -2.64
N ILE A 103 -0.34 6.12 -3.12
CA ILE A 103 -0.15 4.77 -3.68
C ILE A 103 0.58 4.92 -5.02
N THR A 104 1.79 4.34 -5.12
CA THR A 104 2.64 4.47 -6.33
C THR A 104 2.65 3.22 -7.18
N MET A 105 2.65 2.03 -6.57
CA MET A 105 2.73 0.73 -7.26
C MET A 105 3.92 0.64 -8.21
N GLU A 106 5.08 1.13 -7.77
CA GLU A 106 6.30 1.12 -8.58
C GLU A 106 6.97 -0.25 -8.47
N LEU A 107 7.27 -0.84 -9.63
CA LEU A 107 7.92 -2.13 -9.74
C LEU A 107 9.44 -1.92 -9.66
N VAL A 108 10.10 -2.59 -8.73
CA VAL A 108 11.44 -2.20 -8.30
C VAL A 108 12.45 -3.34 -8.29
N ASP A 109 12.17 -4.45 -8.99
CA ASP A 109 13.13 -5.57 -9.05
C ASP A 109 14.49 -5.15 -9.59
N GLU A 110 14.57 -4.18 -10.52
CA GLU A 110 15.84 -3.70 -11.08
C GLU A 110 16.78 -3.05 -10.04
N ILE A 111 16.24 -2.50 -8.93
CA ILE A 111 17.05 -1.92 -7.85
C ILE A 111 17.49 -2.98 -6.83
N PHE A 112 16.84 -4.14 -6.82
CA PHE A 112 17.22 -5.31 -6.02
C PHE A 112 17.99 -6.27 -6.92
N GLN A 113 19.32 -6.12 -7.03
CA GLN A 113 20.13 -6.99 -7.87
C GLN A 113 20.41 -8.32 -7.18
N ASP A 114 19.41 -9.21 -7.15
CA ASP A 114 19.55 -10.59 -6.66
C ASP A 114 19.12 -11.58 -7.76
N GLU A 115 19.90 -12.65 -7.95
CA GLU A 115 19.66 -13.69 -8.94
C GLU A 115 18.38 -14.51 -8.62
N ASP A 116 17.90 -14.44 -7.37
CA ASP A 116 16.68 -15.10 -6.89
C ASP A 116 15.40 -14.25 -7.05
N ASN A 117 15.45 -13.11 -7.74
CA ASN A 117 14.28 -12.28 -8.05
C ASN A 117 13.48 -12.81 -9.25
N ASP A 118 13.03 -14.06 -9.16
CA ASP A 118 12.11 -14.66 -10.13
C ASP A 118 10.83 -15.10 -9.41
N LEU A 119 9.72 -14.42 -9.69
CA LEU A 119 8.40 -14.75 -9.18
C LEU A 119 7.44 -15.18 -10.31
N ASN A 120 7.86 -16.13 -11.16
CA ASN A 120 7.00 -16.71 -12.22
C ASN A 120 6.34 -15.63 -13.10
N ASP A 121 7.16 -14.79 -13.75
CA ASP A 121 6.73 -13.67 -14.60
C ASP A 121 6.05 -12.49 -13.85
N LEU A 122 6.00 -12.51 -12.51
CA LEU A 122 5.66 -11.36 -11.68
C LEU A 122 6.92 -10.70 -11.11
N GLU A 123 6.84 -9.43 -10.76
CA GLU A 123 7.88 -8.76 -9.99
C GLU A 123 7.82 -9.19 -8.52
N ARG A 124 8.97 -9.33 -7.89
CA ARG A 124 9.03 -9.70 -6.48
C ARG A 124 8.77 -8.49 -5.58
N PHE A 125 9.37 -7.34 -5.88
CA PHE A 125 9.34 -6.16 -5.02
C PHE A 125 8.52 -5.03 -5.65
N VAL A 126 7.61 -4.49 -4.85
CA VAL A 126 6.71 -3.41 -5.25
C VAL A 126 6.72 -2.32 -4.19
N VAL A 127 6.93 -1.07 -4.59
CA VAL A 127 6.69 0.08 -3.71
C VAL A 127 5.18 0.34 -3.69
N ILE A 128 4.53 -0.01 -2.58
CA ILE A 128 3.10 0.18 -2.38
C ILE A 128 2.79 1.66 -2.14
N TYR A 129 3.60 2.31 -1.30
CA TYR A 129 3.44 3.72 -0.97
C TYR A 129 4.75 4.46 -1.19
N GLY A 130 4.67 5.58 -1.92
CA GLY A 130 5.79 6.51 -2.05
C GLY A 130 6.06 7.26 -0.75
N THR A 131 7.23 7.88 -0.68
CA THR A 131 7.67 8.68 0.48
C THR A 131 8.14 10.07 0.06
N VAL A 132 8.11 11.01 1.00
CA VAL A 132 8.59 12.39 0.79
C VAL A 132 10.10 12.40 0.55
N PHE A 133 10.55 13.21 -0.41
CA PHE A 133 11.97 13.36 -0.76
C PHE A 133 12.78 14.00 0.37
N GLU A 134 12.12 14.76 1.24
CA GLU A 134 12.71 15.45 2.39
C GLU A 134 13.19 14.48 3.48
N LEU A 135 12.77 13.21 3.46
CA LEU A 135 13.24 12.18 4.38
C LEU A 135 14.69 11.73 4.03
N GLY A 136 15.16 11.99 2.81
CA GLY A 136 16.48 11.62 2.29
C GLY A 136 16.53 11.63 0.76
N SER A 137 17.69 11.93 0.17
CA SER A 137 17.83 12.10 -1.29
C SER A 137 17.57 10.83 -2.13
N HIS A 138 17.40 9.68 -1.46
CA HIS A 138 17.26 8.36 -2.05
C HIS A 138 16.22 7.51 -1.32
N CYS A 139 15.07 8.09 -0.98
CA CYS A 139 14.02 7.31 -0.30
C CYS A 139 13.24 6.44 -1.29
N VAL A 140 12.82 5.24 -0.83
CA VAL A 140 12.11 4.26 -1.67
C VAL A 140 10.62 4.21 -1.32
N GLY A 141 10.30 4.25 -0.03
CA GLY A 141 8.92 4.15 0.46
C GLY A 141 8.63 2.79 1.06
N VAL A 142 7.35 2.40 1.12
CA VAL A 142 6.94 1.11 1.66
C VAL A 142 7.10 0.05 0.57
N VAL A 143 8.13 -0.78 0.70
CA VAL A 143 8.40 -1.90 -0.21
C VAL A 143 7.66 -3.14 0.31
N TYR A 144 6.99 -3.85 -0.60
CA TYR A 144 6.34 -5.11 -0.34
C TYR A 144 7.01 -6.22 -1.15
N ASP A 145 7.46 -7.26 -0.46
CA ASP A 145 7.94 -8.51 -1.05
C ASP A 145 6.73 -9.41 -1.32
N GLN A 146 6.37 -9.56 -2.60
CA GLN A 146 5.25 -10.37 -3.06
C GLN A 146 5.48 -11.88 -2.88
N GLN A 147 6.72 -12.33 -2.75
CA GLN A 147 7.08 -13.73 -2.53
C GLN A 147 6.97 -14.11 -1.04
N LEU A 148 7.50 -13.27 -0.14
CA LEU A 148 7.49 -13.51 1.30
C LEU A 148 6.26 -12.92 2.01
N HIS A 149 5.49 -12.10 1.31
CA HIS A 149 4.34 -11.36 1.83
C HIS A 149 4.68 -10.46 3.03
N ARG A 150 5.86 -9.83 2.99
CA ARG A 150 6.37 -8.93 4.04
C ARG A 150 6.51 -7.51 3.49
N ALA A 151 6.33 -6.52 4.36
CA ALA A 151 6.56 -5.12 4.03
C ALA A 151 7.75 -4.58 4.83
N ALA A 152 8.54 -3.73 4.18
CA ALA A 152 9.67 -3.02 4.77
C ALA A 152 9.58 -1.53 4.42
N LEU A 153 10.08 -0.68 5.30
CA LEU A 153 10.22 0.76 5.05
C LEU A 153 11.72 1.09 5.12
N PRO A 154 12.50 0.83 4.06
CA PRO A 154 13.88 1.27 4.00
C PRO A 154 13.93 2.81 4.07
N MET A 155 14.78 3.33 4.97
CA MET A 155 14.92 4.80 5.13
C MET A 155 15.54 5.43 3.89
N THR A 156 16.51 4.75 3.25
CA THR A 156 17.12 5.15 1.98
C THR A 156 17.44 3.92 1.12
N LEU A 157 17.80 4.13 -0.16
CA LEU A 157 18.32 3.08 -1.06
C LEU A 157 19.55 2.37 -0.48
N GLU A 158 20.32 3.04 0.39
CA GLU A 158 21.48 2.45 1.06
C GLU A 158 21.07 1.42 2.14
N ASN A 159 19.76 1.27 2.40
CA ASN A 159 19.21 0.31 3.34
C ASN A 159 18.34 -0.76 2.66
N LEU A 160 18.46 -0.93 1.33
CA LEU A 160 17.71 -1.97 0.60
C LEU A 160 18.04 -3.38 1.10
N ASP A 161 19.25 -3.61 1.62
CA ASP A 161 19.62 -4.87 2.27
C ASP A 161 18.73 -5.20 3.47
N SER A 162 18.00 -4.24 4.05
CA SER A 162 17.00 -4.50 5.11
C SER A 162 15.69 -5.11 4.59
N VAL A 163 15.54 -5.22 3.27
CA VAL A 163 14.39 -5.82 2.56
C VAL A 163 14.70 -7.28 2.16
N GLN A 164 15.98 -7.66 2.10
CA GLN A 164 16.47 -9.04 1.84
C GLN A 164 17.05 -9.64 3.15
N PRO A 165 17.11 -10.97 3.32
CA PRO A 165 16.43 -11.67 4.42
C PRO A 165 16.97 -11.41 5.85
N ILE A 166 16.09 -11.57 6.84
CA ILE A 166 16.38 -12.29 8.10
C ILE A 166 15.54 -13.57 8.01
N ASP A 167 16.14 -14.65 7.49
CA ASP A 167 15.67 -16.04 7.27
C ASP A 167 14.17 -16.45 7.42
N ALA A 168 13.77 -17.44 6.61
CA ALA A 168 12.50 -18.16 6.73
C ALA A 168 12.52 -19.22 7.84
#